data_AF-A0A1B6KEU2-F1
#
_entry.id   AF-A0A1B6KEU2-F1
#
_cell.length_a   1.000
_cell.length_b   1.000
_cell.length_c   1.000
_cell.angle_alpha   90.00
_cell.angle_beta   90.00
_cell.angle_gamma   90.00
#
_symmetry.space_group_name_H-M   'P 1'
#
loop_
_entity.id
_entity.type
_entity.pdbx_description
1 polymer ?
#
loop_
_entity_poly.entity_id
_entity_poly.type
_entity_poly.pdbx_seq_one_letter_code
_entity_poly.pdbx_strand_id
1 'polypeptide(L)'
;HPPPLYPSYYRGQRTSRDFDIRGQLDNLAAKMTGKVRNVTCVMQELGYLDENLEPAYNKMVDRISRLPIPDDLKRDMTDGVDFCRQFAQCVPDERKDKLAREMVRPIFFFRCYKQKKLEACIMKDVRDKYNPSEEMGEDNLPGGEMRSLKNKRRKNLEDDDDDDPAAAA
;
A
#
# COMPACT_ATOMS: atom_id res chain seq x y z
N HIS A 1 45.15 -63.32 22.14
CA HIS A 1 44.37 -62.10 21.82
C HIS A 1 45.31 -60.90 21.85
N PRO A 2 45.29 -59.99 20.86
CA PRO A 2 44.06 -59.29 20.45
C PRO A 2 43.77 -59.22 18.92
N PRO A 3 42.52 -58.87 18.56
CA PRO A 3 42.00 -58.70 17.19
C PRO A 3 42.23 -57.26 16.62
N PRO A 4 41.97 -57.02 15.32
CA PRO A 4 42.38 -55.79 14.63
C PRO A 4 41.53 -54.55 14.94
N LEU A 5 42.18 -53.41 14.75
CA LEU A 5 41.73 -52.04 14.97
C LEU A 5 40.51 -51.68 14.09
N TYR A 6 39.39 -51.32 14.73
CA TYR A 6 38.32 -50.56 14.07
C TYR A 6 38.76 -49.10 13.89
N PRO A 7 38.50 -48.44 12.74
CA PRO A 7 38.70 -47.02 12.62
C PRO A 7 37.71 -46.26 13.50
N SER A 8 38.28 -45.42 14.36
CA SER A 8 37.60 -44.49 15.24
C SER A 8 36.62 -43.60 14.47
N TYR A 9 35.44 -43.45 15.06
CA TYR A 9 34.45 -42.41 14.83
C TYR A 9 35.07 -41.08 14.34
N TYR A 10 34.93 -40.79 13.04
CA TYR A 10 34.82 -39.39 12.62
C TYR A 10 33.42 -38.90 13.01
N ARG A 11 33.26 -38.60 14.31
CA ARG A 11 32.19 -37.73 14.78
C ARG A 11 32.55 -36.33 14.31
N GLY A 12 32.24 -36.03 13.06
CA GLY A 12 32.23 -34.65 12.60
C GLY A 12 31.38 -33.84 13.56
N GLN A 13 32.01 -32.95 14.32
CA GLN A 13 31.30 -31.87 14.98
C GLN A 13 30.52 -31.13 13.88
N ARG A 14 29.22 -31.43 13.75
CA ARG A 14 28.28 -30.47 13.20
C ARG A 14 28.24 -29.32 14.19
N THR A 15 29.16 -28.37 14.08
CA THR A 15 29.02 -27.08 14.73
C THR A 15 27.77 -26.45 14.13
N SER A 16 26.71 -26.36 14.93
CA SER A 16 25.48 -25.70 14.52
C SER A 16 25.83 -24.26 14.14
N ARG A 17 25.50 -23.84 12.92
CA ARG A 17 25.60 -22.43 12.49
C ARG A 17 24.47 -21.60 13.11
N ASP A 18 24.23 -21.76 14.40
CA ASP A 18 23.20 -21.04 15.17
C ASP A 18 23.71 -19.78 15.85
N PHE A 19 25.00 -19.46 15.69
CA PHE A 19 25.52 -18.18 16.13
C PHE A 19 25.37 -17.16 15.00
N ASP A 20 24.46 -16.22 15.25
CA ASP A 20 24.41 -14.84 14.73
C ASP A 20 23.26 -14.45 13.80
N ILE A 21 22.24 -15.31 13.58
CA ILE A 21 21.00 -14.83 12.93
C ILE A 21 20.32 -13.76 13.79
N ARG A 22 20.29 -13.98 15.11
CA ARG A 22 19.68 -13.05 16.06
C ARG A 22 20.45 -11.73 16.16
N GLY A 23 21.78 -11.78 16.20
CA GLY A 23 22.63 -10.58 16.20
C GLY A 23 22.60 -9.83 14.86
N GLN A 24 22.49 -10.53 13.73
CA GLN A 24 22.25 -9.89 12.42
C GLN A 24 20.89 -9.20 12.34
N LEU A 25 19.83 -9.81 12.91
CA LEU A 25 18.51 -9.20 13.00
C LEU A 25 18.51 -7.97 13.92
N ASP A 26 19.19 -8.03 15.05
CA ASP A 26 19.33 -6.89 15.98
C ASP A 26 20.12 -5.74 15.33
N ASN A 27 21.20 -6.04 14.60
CA ASN A 27 21.96 -5.06 13.83
C ASN A 27 21.15 -4.45 12.67
N LEU A 28 20.32 -5.25 12.00
CA LEU A 28 19.40 -4.77 10.96
C LEU A 28 18.32 -3.85 11.58
N ALA A 29 17.75 -4.24 12.72
CA ALA A 29 16.77 -3.46 13.45
C ALA A 29 17.36 -2.13 13.96
N ALA A 30 18.61 -2.13 14.44
CA ALA A 30 19.33 -0.92 14.87
C ALA A 30 19.59 0.03 13.68
N LYS A 31 19.97 -0.49 12.52
CA LYS A 31 20.14 0.32 11.30
C LYS A 31 18.81 0.86 10.77
N MET A 32 17.73 0.07 10.85
CA MET A 32 16.39 0.50 10.46
C MET A 32 15.85 1.60 11.39
N THR A 33 15.98 1.45 12.70
CA THR A 33 15.52 2.45 13.68
C THR A 33 16.23 3.79 13.50
N GLY A 34 17.54 3.81 13.21
CA GLY A 34 18.27 5.04 12.89
C GLY A 34 17.74 5.76 11.64
N LYS A 35 17.46 5.01 10.56
CA LYS A 35 16.88 5.58 9.32
C LYS A 35 15.44 6.06 9.52
N VAL A 36 14.63 5.33 10.28
CA VAL A 36 13.24 5.70 10.55
C VAL A 36 13.16 7.00 11.34
N ARG A 37 14.04 7.22 12.33
CA ARG A 37 14.10 8.50 13.08
C ARG A 37 14.35 9.71 12.17
N ASN A 38 15.21 9.57 11.18
CA ASN A 38 15.45 10.64 10.21
C ASN A 38 14.21 10.92 9.35
N VAL A 39 13.52 9.85 8.91
CA VAL A 39 12.30 10.00 8.09
C VAL A 39 11.16 10.59 8.89
N THR A 40 10.93 10.17 10.15
CA THR A 40 9.86 10.72 10.99
C THR A 40 10.09 12.19 11.30
N CYS A 41 11.34 12.60 11.55
CA CYS A 41 11.71 14.01 11.71
C CYS A 41 11.35 14.82 10.45
N VAL A 42 11.74 14.36 9.26
CA VAL A 42 11.37 15.03 8.00
C VAL A 42 9.85 15.10 7.83
N MET A 43 9.12 14.05 8.18
CA MET A 43 7.65 14.06 8.10
C MET A 43 7.00 15.04 9.07
N GLN A 44 7.58 15.26 10.26
CA GLN A 44 7.13 16.26 11.23
C GLN A 44 7.41 17.68 10.74
N GLU A 45 8.62 17.95 10.23
CA GLU A 45 9.01 19.24 9.65
C GLU A 45 8.14 19.62 8.46
N LEU A 46 7.82 18.65 7.59
CA LEU A 46 6.89 18.83 6.48
C LEU A 46 5.42 18.95 6.94
N GLY A 47 5.14 18.81 8.24
CA GLY A 47 3.81 18.91 8.82
C GLY A 47 2.85 17.80 8.38
N TYR A 48 3.38 16.63 8.00
CA TYR A 48 2.58 15.43 7.76
C TYR A 48 2.26 14.70 9.06
N LEU A 49 3.22 14.67 10.00
CA LEU A 49 3.06 14.12 11.34
C LEU A 49 3.06 15.24 12.39
N ASP A 50 2.45 14.98 13.54
CA ASP A 50 2.55 15.81 14.74
C ASP A 50 3.66 15.31 15.70
N GLU A 51 3.77 15.94 16.87
CA GLU A 51 4.74 15.58 17.91
C GLU A 51 4.51 14.17 18.48
N ASN A 52 3.29 13.64 18.35
CA ASN A 52 2.90 12.30 18.80
C ASN A 52 3.09 11.22 17.73
N LEU A 53 3.72 11.55 16.59
CA LEU A 53 3.85 10.68 15.41
C LEU A 53 2.51 10.29 14.76
N GLU A 54 1.45 11.05 15.04
CA GLU A 54 0.15 10.87 14.42
C GLU A 54 0.00 11.78 13.18
N PRO A 55 -0.80 11.41 12.17
CA PRO A 55 -1.03 12.27 11.02
C PRO A 55 -1.67 13.60 11.44
N ALA A 56 -1.13 14.71 10.95
CA ALA A 56 -1.63 16.04 11.26
C ALA A 56 -2.92 16.38 10.47
N TYR A 57 -4.05 15.77 10.86
CA TYR A 57 -5.35 15.88 10.16
C TYR A 57 -5.77 17.32 9.87
N ASN A 58 -5.75 18.19 10.88
CA ASN A 58 -6.15 19.59 10.74
C ASN A 58 -5.29 20.33 9.70
N LYS A 59 -3.95 20.14 9.76
CA LYS A 59 -3.03 20.74 8.78
C LYS A 59 -3.29 20.22 7.37
N MET A 60 -3.72 18.97 7.21
CA MET A 60 -4.09 18.41 5.91
C MET A 60 -5.37 19.05 5.38
N VAL A 61 -6.43 19.16 6.19
CA VAL A 61 -7.67 19.84 5.81
C VAL A 61 -7.43 21.31 5.46
N ASP A 62 -6.62 22.02 6.25
CA ASP A 62 -6.23 23.41 5.97
C ASP A 62 -5.40 23.55 4.68
N ARG A 63 -4.62 22.53 4.31
CA ARG A 63 -3.92 22.53 3.02
C ARG A 63 -4.91 22.34 1.87
N ILE A 64 -5.87 21.43 2.02
CA ILE A 64 -6.91 21.18 1.01
C ILE A 64 -7.75 22.44 0.77
N SER A 65 -8.15 23.14 1.83
CA SER A 65 -8.99 24.36 1.72
C SER A 65 -8.30 25.49 0.97
N ARG A 66 -6.96 25.57 1.03
CA ARG A 66 -6.13 26.57 0.33
C ARG A 66 -5.79 26.22 -1.11
N LEU A 67 -6.11 25.01 -1.59
CA LEU A 67 -5.84 24.65 -2.97
C LEU A 67 -6.77 25.42 -3.94
N PRO A 68 -6.26 25.91 -5.08
CA PRO A 68 -7.06 26.57 -6.10
C PRO A 68 -7.79 25.53 -6.97
N ILE A 69 -8.67 24.75 -6.34
CA ILE A 69 -9.47 23.70 -6.97
C ILE A 69 -10.97 23.93 -6.68
N PRO A 70 -11.87 23.32 -7.46
CA PRO A 70 -13.31 23.37 -7.23
C PRO A 70 -13.71 22.89 -5.82
N ASP A 71 -14.74 23.49 -5.24
CA ASP A 71 -15.15 23.23 -3.85
C ASP A 71 -15.73 21.82 -3.64
N ASP A 72 -16.34 21.23 -4.67
CA ASP A 72 -16.77 19.84 -4.67
C ASP A 72 -15.56 18.90 -4.54
N LEU A 73 -14.47 19.15 -5.27
CA LEU A 73 -13.24 18.37 -5.13
C LEU A 73 -12.58 18.58 -3.75
N LYS A 74 -12.62 19.79 -3.18
CA LYS A 74 -12.14 20.03 -1.80
C LYS A 74 -12.92 19.22 -0.77
N ARG A 75 -14.25 19.13 -0.93
CA ARG A 75 -15.12 18.32 -0.07
C ARG A 75 -14.74 16.85 -0.16
N ASP A 76 -14.68 16.29 -1.37
CA ASP A 76 -14.32 14.87 -1.57
C ASP A 76 -12.92 14.53 -1.00
N MET A 77 -11.95 15.45 -1.15
CA MET A 77 -10.63 15.28 -0.56
C MET A 77 -10.65 15.33 0.97
N THR A 78 -11.42 16.26 1.55
CA THR A 78 -11.60 16.39 3.02
C THR A 78 -12.29 15.15 3.60
N ASP A 79 -13.36 14.69 2.96
CA ASP A 79 -14.08 13.47 3.35
C ASP A 79 -13.15 12.25 3.28
N GLY A 80 -12.24 12.22 2.31
CA GLY A 80 -11.17 11.22 2.22
C GLY A 80 -10.22 11.24 3.42
N VAL A 81 -9.91 12.40 4.00
CA VAL A 81 -9.10 12.50 5.23
C VAL A 81 -9.85 11.85 6.39
N ASP A 82 -11.12 12.18 6.59
CA ASP A 82 -11.91 11.66 7.70
C ASP A 82 -12.17 10.16 7.58
N PHE A 83 -12.49 9.68 6.38
CA PHE A 83 -12.63 8.26 6.09
C PHE A 83 -11.33 7.50 6.44
N CYS A 84 -10.19 8.00 5.96
CA CYS A 84 -8.92 7.32 6.18
C CYS A 84 -8.44 7.40 7.63
N ARG A 85 -8.82 8.45 8.36
CA ARG A 85 -8.58 8.56 9.80
C ARG A 85 -9.31 7.43 10.55
N GLN A 86 -10.59 7.22 10.24
CA GLN A 86 -11.38 6.14 10.84
C GLN A 86 -10.84 4.77 10.42
N PHE A 87 -10.50 4.60 9.14
CA PHE A 87 -9.96 3.34 8.62
C PHE A 87 -8.64 2.95 9.31
N ALA A 88 -7.75 3.90 9.58
CA ALA A 88 -6.48 3.65 10.24
C ALA A 88 -6.63 3.20 11.71
N GLN A 89 -7.75 3.52 12.37
CA GLN A 89 -8.04 3.07 13.74
C GLN A 89 -8.34 1.57 13.82
N CYS A 90 -8.72 0.94 12.72
CA CYS A 90 -8.99 -0.50 12.65
C CYS A 90 -7.72 -1.35 12.52
N VAL A 91 -6.53 -0.72 12.42
CA VAL A 91 -5.28 -1.46 12.21
C VAL A 91 -4.79 -2.01 13.56
N PRO A 92 -4.57 -3.34 13.67
CA PRO A 92 -4.18 -3.98 14.92
C PRO A 92 -2.76 -3.63 15.36
N ASP A 93 -2.58 -3.60 16.68
CA ASP A 93 -1.40 -3.09 17.39
C ASP A 93 -0.40 -4.18 17.82
N GLU A 94 -0.49 -5.37 17.24
CA GLU A 94 0.13 -6.60 17.75
C GLU A 94 1.67 -6.68 17.61
N ARG A 95 2.32 -5.63 17.07
CA ARG A 95 3.77 -5.65 16.85
C ARG A 95 4.56 -5.45 18.14
N LYS A 96 5.59 -6.27 18.33
CA LYS A 96 6.51 -6.20 19.49
C LYS A 96 7.42 -4.97 19.46
N ASP A 97 7.74 -4.47 18.27
CA ASP A 97 8.59 -3.30 18.10
C ASP A 97 7.81 -2.01 18.32
N LYS A 98 8.17 -1.23 19.36
CA LYS A 98 7.49 0.03 19.72
C LYS A 98 7.38 1.01 18.55
N LEU A 99 8.49 1.24 17.86
CA LEU A 99 8.55 2.16 16.72
C LEU A 99 7.69 1.68 15.54
N ALA A 100 7.65 0.37 15.29
CA ALA A 100 6.80 -0.18 14.25
C ALA A 100 5.33 -0.02 14.62
N ARG A 101 4.98 -0.19 15.89
CA ARG A 101 3.61 -0.02 16.39
C ARG A 101 3.11 1.41 16.23
N GLU A 102 3.92 2.40 16.58
CA GLU A 102 3.59 3.83 16.43
C GLU A 102 3.44 4.24 14.96
N MET A 103 4.28 3.71 14.06
CA MET A 103 4.28 4.09 12.65
C MET A 103 3.27 3.34 11.78
N VAL A 104 2.74 2.21 12.23
CA VAL A 104 1.83 1.38 11.43
C VAL A 104 0.55 2.14 11.08
N ARG A 105 -0.15 2.75 12.05
CA ARG A 105 -1.40 3.48 11.77
C ARG A 105 -1.18 4.69 10.84
N PRO A 106 -0.18 5.56 11.07
CA PRO A 106 0.16 6.62 10.12
C PRO A 106 0.44 6.13 8.71
N ILE A 107 1.19 5.03 8.54
CA ILE A 107 1.48 4.46 7.22
C ILE A 107 0.18 4.01 6.52
N PHE A 108 -0.73 3.35 7.23
CA PHE A 108 -2.02 2.94 6.68
C PHE A 108 -2.91 4.13 6.33
N PHE A 109 -2.94 5.16 7.19
CA PHE A 109 -3.62 6.41 6.90
C PHE A 109 -3.12 7.02 5.58
N PHE A 110 -1.81 7.22 5.41
CA PHE A 110 -1.27 7.84 4.19
C PHE A 110 -1.51 6.99 2.93
N ARG A 111 -1.47 5.66 3.05
CA ARG A 111 -1.83 4.75 1.95
C ARG A 111 -3.31 4.90 1.56
N CYS A 112 -4.20 4.90 2.55
CA CYS A 112 -5.62 5.12 2.32
C CYS A 112 -5.86 6.50 1.69
N TYR A 113 -5.28 7.55 2.26
CA TYR A 113 -5.52 8.91 1.82
C TYR A 113 -4.98 9.16 0.41
N LYS A 114 -3.84 8.56 0.05
CA LYS A 114 -3.34 8.56 -1.33
C LYS A 114 -4.37 7.97 -2.30
N GLN A 115 -5.01 6.87 -1.93
CA GLN A 115 -6.04 6.23 -2.77
C GLN A 115 -7.28 7.10 -2.89
N LYS A 116 -7.80 7.61 -1.76
CA LYS A 116 -8.98 8.49 -1.75
C LYS A 116 -8.76 9.80 -2.49
N LYS A 117 -7.56 10.37 -2.41
CA LYS A 117 -7.19 11.53 -3.22
C LYS A 117 -7.25 11.23 -4.72
N LEU A 118 -6.75 10.07 -5.16
CA LEU A 118 -6.82 9.69 -6.57
C LEU A 118 -8.26 9.43 -7.03
N GLU A 119 -9.06 8.76 -6.20
CA GLU A 119 -10.49 8.52 -6.44
C GLU A 119 -11.25 9.83 -6.62
N ALA A 120 -11.03 10.82 -5.75
CA ALA A 120 -11.65 12.15 -5.85
C ALA A 120 -11.28 12.86 -7.16
N CYS A 121 -10.01 12.81 -7.57
CA CYS A 121 -9.58 13.38 -8.86
C CYS A 121 -10.27 12.69 -10.05
N ILE A 122 -10.33 11.36 -10.06
CA ILE A 122 -11.00 10.59 -11.12
C ILE A 122 -12.50 10.94 -11.16
N MET A 123 -13.15 11.02 -9.99
CA MET A 123 -14.58 11.36 -9.92
C MET A 123 -14.88 12.79 -10.37
N LYS A 124 -13.96 13.73 -10.13
CA LYS A 124 -14.02 15.07 -10.74
C LYS A 124 -13.91 14.99 -12.26
N ASP A 125 -12.92 14.28 -12.80
CA ASP A 125 -12.77 14.12 -14.25
C ASP A 125 -13.99 13.46 -14.91
N VAL A 126 -14.65 12.51 -14.22
CA VAL A 126 -15.91 11.92 -14.66
C VAL A 126 -17.04 12.97 -14.64
N ARG A 127 -17.21 13.72 -13.55
CA ARG A 127 -18.24 14.78 -13.48
C ARG A 127 -18.07 15.82 -14.57
N ASP A 128 -16.84 16.24 -14.85
CA ASP A 128 -16.56 17.22 -15.90
C ASP A 128 -16.90 16.69 -17.29
N LYS A 129 -16.61 15.41 -17.58
CA LYS A 129 -16.86 14.80 -18.90
C LYS A 129 -18.31 14.41 -19.13
N TYR A 130 -19.06 14.14 -18.06
CA TYR A 130 -20.43 13.62 -18.13
C TYR A 130 -21.46 14.59 -17.55
N ASN A 131 -21.09 15.85 -17.30
CA ASN A 131 -22.04 16.89 -16.92
C ASN A 131 -22.91 17.22 -18.13
N PRO A 132 -24.21 16.91 -18.12
CA PRO A 132 -25.10 17.06 -19.28
C PRO A 132 -25.46 18.53 -19.59
N SER A 133 -24.74 19.50 -19.03
CA SER A 133 -25.04 20.93 -19.15
C SER A 133 -24.46 21.59 -20.41
N GLU A 134 -23.57 20.93 -21.15
CA GLU A 134 -22.99 21.45 -22.39
C GLU A 134 -23.33 20.63 -23.65
N GLU A 135 -24.24 19.64 -23.53
CA GLU A 135 -24.67 18.81 -24.66
C GLU A 135 -26.20 18.82 -24.82
N MET A 136 -26.80 20.01 -24.75
CA MET A 136 -27.95 20.33 -25.61
C MET A 136 -27.46 21.14 -26.82
N GLY A 137 -26.50 20.57 -27.54
CA GLY A 137 -26.33 20.80 -28.96
C GLY A 137 -26.95 19.61 -29.65
N GLU A 138 -28.15 19.80 -30.16
CA GLU A 138 -28.85 18.83 -31.00
C GLU A 138 -27.91 18.36 -32.13
N ASP A 139 -27.96 17.07 -32.44
CA ASP A 139 -27.31 16.42 -33.59
C ASP A 139 -25.81 16.02 -33.43
N ASN A 140 -25.53 14.87 -32.80
CA ASN A 140 -24.69 13.78 -33.35
C ASN A 140 -24.46 12.67 -32.30
N LEU A 141 -25.22 11.57 -32.36
CA LEU A 141 -24.83 10.33 -31.71
C LEU A 141 -23.70 9.65 -32.52
N PRO A 142 -22.53 9.31 -31.93
CA PRO A 142 -21.76 8.15 -32.34
C PRO A 142 -21.99 7.03 -31.32
N GLY A 143 -23.23 6.51 -31.30
CA GLY A 143 -23.55 5.25 -30.65
C GLY A 143 -22.98 4.07 -31.45
N GLY A 144 -21.66 3.89 -31.46
CA GLY A 144 -21.02 2.92 -32.37
C GLY A 144 -19.83 2.14 -31.82
N GLU A 145 -18.93 2.72 -31.02
CA GLU A 145 -17.58 2.12 -30.91
C GLU A 145 -17.31 1.30 -29.63
N MET A 146 -18.05 1.50 -28.54
CA MET A 146 -17.74 0.82 -27.27
C MET A 146 -18.24 -0.63 -27.18
N ARG A 147 -19.13 -1.06 -28.09
CA ARG A 147 -19.57 -2.48 -28.18
C ARG A 147 -18.58 -3.37 -28.94
N SER A 148 -17.67 -2.79 -29.73
CA SER A 148 -16.75 -3.56 -30.60
C SER A 148 -15.60 -4.20 -29.80
N LEU A 149 -15.09 -3.53 -28.76
CA LEU A 149 -14.01 -4.06 -27.91
C LEU A 149 -14.46 -5.24 -27.02
N LYS A 150 -15.73 -5.29 -26.61
CA LYS A 150 -16.26 -6.37 -25.76
C LYS A 150 -16.50 -7.67 -26.56
N ASN A 151 -16.85 -7.56 -27.85
CA ASN A 151 -16.97 -8.71 -28.75
C ASN A 151 -15.60 -9.23 -29.21
N LYS A 152 -14.59 -8.37 -29.35
CA LYS A 152 -13.23 -8.77 -29.76
C LYS A 152 -12.46 -9.50 -28.66
N ARG A 153 -12.77 -9.24 -27.38
CA ARG A 153 -12.21 -9.99 -26.23
C ARG A 153 -12.87 -11.34 -26.00
N ARG A 154 -14.15 -11.51 -26.35
CA ARG A 154 -14.83 -12.82 -26.24
C ARG A 154 -14.34 -13.81 -27.30
N LYS A 155 -14.06 -13.35 -28.52
CA LYS A 155 -13.54 -14.19 -29.61
C LYS A 155 -12.07 -14.65 -29.46
N ASN A 156 -11.31 -14.15 -28.50
CA ASN A 156 -9.92 -14.56 -28.28
C ASN A 156 -9.77 -15.46 -27.04
N LEU A 157 -10.88 -15.89 -26.42
CA LEU A 157 -10.85 -16.68 -25.19
C LEU A 157 -11.53 -18.05 -25.35
N GLU A 158 -11.79 -18.48 -26.59
CA GLU A 158 -12.48 -19.74 -26.91
C GLU A 158 -11.55 -20.73 -27.64
N ASP A 159 -10.23 -20.48 -27.72
CA ASP A 159 -9.28 -21.29 -28.50
C ASP A 159 -8.06 -21.83 -27.69
N ASP A 160 -8.09 -21.85 -26.35
CA ASP A 160 -7.00 -22.43 -25.54
C ASP A 160 -7.52 -23.30 -24.36
N ASP A 161 -8.45 -24.22 -24.65
CA ASP A 161 -8.78 -25.36 -23.78
C ASP A 161 -8.26 -26.65 -24.43
N ASP A 162 -6.99 -27.01 -24.19
CA ASP A 162 -6.47 -28.38 -24.22
C ASP A 162 -5.05 -28.40 -23.62
N ASP A 163 -4.96 -28.75 -22.32
CA ASP A 163 -3.90 -29.56 -21.68
C ASP A 163 -3.82 -29.27 -20.17
N ASP A 164 -4.73 -29.91 -19.43
CA ASP A 164 -4.60 -30.13 -17.98
C ASP A 164 -3.82 -31.43 -17.76
N PRO A 165 -2.68 -31.39 -17.05
CA PRO A 165 -2.43 -32.45 -16.11
C PRO A 165 -2.07 -31.91 -14.73
N ALA A 166 -3.07 -31.99 -13.86
CA ALA A 166 -2.97 -32.60 -12.53
C ALA A 166 -2.28 -31.78 -11.43
N ALA A 167 -3.13 -31.37 -10.49
CA ALA A 167 -3.02 -31.64 -9.06
C ALA A 167 -1.83 -32.52 -8.64
N ALA A 168 -0.78 -31.88 -8.12
CA ALA A 168 0.20 -32.47 -7.23
C ALA A 168 0.95 -31.37 -6.46
N ALA A 169 0.40 -30.93 -5.31
CA ALA A 169 1.11 -30.49 -4.10
C ALA A 169 0.11 -29.98 -3.04
#